data_AF-A0A4Y9SM26-F1
#
_entry.id   AF-A0A4Y9SM26-F1
#
_cell.length_a   1.000
_cell.length_b   1.000
_cell.length_c   1.000
_cell.angle_alpha   90.00
_cell.angle_beta   90.00
_cell.angle_gamma   90.00
#
_symmetry.space_group_name_H-M   'P 1'
#
loop_
_entity.id
_entity.type
_entity.pdbx_description
1 polymer ?
#
loop_
_entity_poly.entity_id
_entity_poly.type
_entity_poly.pdbx_seq_one_letter_code
_entity_poly.pdbx_strand_id
1 'polypeptide(L)'
;MRSIVRLTAAALPMLLTACGTTPHLDRGFGNSVRLLQAQQTIYPDAGRQRRPAANGMDGPAATAAYDAYQRSFTTKEESNNDSLSIGLGNKR
;
A
#
# COMPACT_ATOMS: atom_id res chain seq x y z
N MET A 1 6.11 -47.47 19.44
CA MET A 1 7.13 -46.64 20.13
C MET A 1 8.45 -46.56 19.36
N ARG A 2 9.11 -47.68 19.01
CA ARG A 2 10.41 -47.66 18.29
C ARG A 2 10.40 -46.95 16.92
N SER A 3 9.32 -47.08 16.15
CA SER A 3 9.21 -46.39 14.84
C SER A 3 9.02 -44.87 14.97
N ILE A 4 8.34 -44.41 16.02
CA ILE A 4 8.13 -42.97 16.28
C ILE A 4 9.46 -42.32 16.66
N VAL A 5 10.26 -42.98 17.51
CA VAL A 5 11.60 -42.50 17.89
C VAL A 5 12.56 -42.44 16.70
N ARG A 6 12.43 -43.36 15.73
CA ARG A 6 13.23 -43.35 14.49
C ARG A 6 12.83 -42.21 13.55
N LEU A 7 11.52 -41.93 13.44
CA LEU A 7 11.00 -40.83 12.63
C LEU A 7 11.39 -39.47 13.21
N THR A 8 11.31 -39.28 14.52
CA THR A 8 11.71 -38.02 15.17
C THR A 8 13.21 -37.80 15.11
N ALA A 9 14.04 -38.84 15.27
CA ALA A 9 15.49 -38.75 15.15
C ALA A 9 15.94 -38.38 13.72
N ALA A 10 15.23 -38.85 12.69
CA ALA A 10 15.53 -38.51 11.30
C ALA A 10 15.10 -37.09 10.91
N ALA A 11 14.04 -36.57 11.52
CA ALA A 11 13.53 -35.21 11.26
C ALA A 11 14.33 -34.11 11.99
N LEU A 12 14.96 -34.44 13.12
CA LEU A 12 15.73 -33.49 13.93
C LEU A 12 16.86 -32.77 13.16
N PRO A 13 17.72 -33.42 12.35
CA PRO A 13 18.76 -32.71 11.60
C PRO A 13 18.23 -31.78 10.51
N MET A 14 17.03 -32.04 9.96
CA MET A 14 16.39 -31.15 8.99
C MET A 14 15.98 -29.81 9.62
N LEU A 15 15.64 -29.80 10.92
CA LEU A 15 15.31 -28.56 11.64
C LEU A 15 16.56 -27.73 11.96
N LEU A 16 17.75 -28.34 11.98
CA LEU A 16 19.01 -27.65 12.25
C LEU A 16 19.63 -26.99 11.01
N THR A 17 19.09 -27.20 9.80
CA THR A 17 19.61 -26.57 8.57
C THR A 17 19.33 -25.06 8.49
N ALA A 18 18.58 -24.51 9.45
CA ALA A 18 18.32 -23.07 9.56
C ALA A 18 19.52 -22.27 10.07
N CYS A 19 20.52 -22.91 10.69
CA CYS A 19 21.72 -22.27 11.21
C CYS A 19 22.91 -22.52 10.28
N GLY A 20 22.83 -21.96 9.07
CA GLY A 20 23.91 -22.03 8.08
C GLY A 20 24.17 -20.65 7.51
N THR A 21 25.43 -20.35 7.21
CA THR A 21 25.79 -19.21 6.35
C THR A 21 24.95 -19.27 5.08
N THR A 22 24.52 -18.13 4.54
CA THR A 22 23.58 -18.04 3.42
C THR A 22 24.30 -17.65 2.11
N PRO A 23 25.30 -18.40 1.62
CA PRO A 23 26.19 -17.96 0.55
C PRO A 23 25.49 -17.72 -0.79
N HIS A 24 24.33 -18.35 -1.02
CA HIS A 24 23.52 -18.09 -2.20
C HIS A 24 22.65 -16.83 -2.06
N LEU A 25 22.13 -16.56 -0.86
CA LEU A 25 21.36 -15.35 -0.57
C LEU A 25 22.26 -14.12 -0.58
N ASP A 26 23.43 -14.22 0.08
CA ASP A 26 24.38 -13.12 0.26
C ASP A 26 24.99 -12.69 -1.07
N ARG A 27 25.24 -13.65 -1.99
CA ARG A 27 25.69 -13.37 -3.36
C ARG A 27 24.72 -12.48 -4.14
N GLY A 28 23.42 -12.68 -3.94
CA GLY A 28 22.36 -11.97 -4.68
C GLY A 28 21.81 -10.74 -3.96
N PHE A 29 22.10 -10.58 -2.67
CA PHE A 29 21.44 -9.60 -1.80
C PHE A 29 21.45 -8.18 -2.37
N GLY A 30 22.62 -7.71 -2.83
CA GLY A 30 22.74 -6.38 -3.43
C GLY A 30 21.90 -6.21 -4.70
N ASN A 31 21.76 -7.26 -5.52
CA ASN A 31 20.92 -7.23 -6.72
C ASN A 31 19.44 -7.18 -6.36
N SER A 32 18.99 -7.99 -5.38
CA SER A 32 17.60 -7.94 -4.91
C SER A 32 17.23 -6.60 -4.31
N VAL A 33 18.12 -5.99 -3.53
CA VAL A 33 17.87 -4.66 -2.93
C VAL A 33 17.79 -3.58 -4.01
N ARG A 34 18.73 -3.56 -4.97
CA ARG A 34 18.68 -2.60 -6.08
C ARG A 34 17.46 -2.77 -6.97
N LEU A 35 17.02 -4.01 -7.22
CA LEU A 35 15.81 -4.29 -7.96
C LEU A 35 14.57 -3.77 -7.21
N LEU A 36 14.47 -4.06 -5.91
CA LEU A 36 13.37 -3.59 -5.08
C LEU A 36 13.32 -2.06 -5.03
N GLN A 37 14.49 -1.43 -4.85
CA GLN A 37 14.61 0.03 -4.86
C GLN A 37 14.14 0.63 -6.19
N ALA A 38 14.54 0.05 -7.32
CA ALA A 38 14.09 0.51 -8.63
C ALA A 38 12.58 0.38 -8.82
N GLN A 39 11.98 -0.70 -8.30
CA GLN A 39 10.52 -0.91 -8.32
C GLN A 39 9.76 0.06 -7.40
N GLN A 40 10.36 0.47 -6.29
CA GLN A 40 9.76 1.41 -5.33
C GLN A 40 10.01 2.89 -5.70
N THR A 41 10.93 3.16 -6.61
CA THR A 41 11.26 4.53 -7.02
C THR A 41 10.21 5.04 -8.00
N ILE A 42 9.30 5.88 -7.50
CA ILE A 42 8.21 6.47 -8.29
C ILE A 42 8.74 7.36 -9.42
N TYR A 43 9.79 8.13 -9.17
CA TYR A 43 10.32 9.08 -10.15
C TYR A 43 11.85 9.15 -10.14
N PRO A 44 12.54 8.27 -10.89
CA PRO A 44 14.01 8.17 -10.88
C PRO A 44 14.71 9.41 -11.47
N ASP A 45 13.99 10.22 -12.25
CA ASP A 45 14.54 11.38 -12.97
C ASP A 45 14.15 12.74 -12.38
N ALA A 46 13.69 12.75 -11.12
CA ALA A 46 13.17 13.93 -10.43
C ALA A 46 14.07 15.17 -10.48
N GLY A 47 15.39 14.99 -10.39
CA GLY A 47 16.34 16.12 -10.43
C GLY A 47 16.63 16.66 -11.83
N ARG A 48 16.35 15.89 -12.90
CA ARG A 48 16.69 16.28 -14.29
C ARG A 48 15.53 16.90 -15.04
N GLN A 49 14.30 16.63 -14.61
CA GLN A 49 13.09 17.10 -15.27
C GLN A 49 12.24 17.88 -14.27
N ARG A 50 12.02 19.18 -14.53
CA ARG A 50 10.96 19.94 -13.84
C ARG A 50 9.61 19.47 -14.35
N ARG A 51 9.12 18.33 -13.86
CA ARG A 51 7.72 17.92 -14.06
C ARG A 51 6.89 18.29 -12.82
N PRO A 52 5.59 18.58 -12.99
CA PRO A 52 4.68 18.65 -11.85
C PRO A 52 4.73 17.34 -11.07
N ALA A 53 4.47 17.41 -9.75
CA ALA A 53 4.57 16.28 -8.83
C ALA A 53 3.95 15.02 -9.44
N ALA A 54 4.72 13.94 -9.49
CA ALA A 54 4.47 12.76 -10.32
C ALA A 54 3.07 12.12 -10.13
N ASN A 55 2.38 12.40 -9.01
CA ASN A 55 1.12 11.76 -8.62
C ASN A 55 0.01 12.74 -8.17
N GLY A 56 0.05 14.00 -8.60
CA GLY A 56 -1.11 14.87 -8.47
C GLY A 56 -1.06 15.89 -7.33
N MET A 57 -2.00 16.82 -7.48
CA MET A 57 -2.19 18.10 -6.79
C MET A 57 -0.91 18.92 -6.60
N ASP A 58 -0.86 20.07 -7.27
CA ASP A 58 0.12 21.08 -6.91
C ASP A 58 -0.14 21.57 -5.48
N GLY A 59 0.87 22.19 -4.85
CA GLY A 59 0.76 22.71 -3.48
C GLY A 59 -0.52 23.52 -3.25
N PRO A 60 -0.89 24.45 -4.16
CA PRO A 60 -2.15 25.18 -4.07
C PRO A 60 -3.40 24.31 -4.08
N ALA A 61 -3.52 23.34 -4.99
CA ALA A 61 -4.67 22.43 -5.02
C ALA A 61 -4.75 21.56 -3.75
N ALA A 62 -3.61 21.12 -3.23
CA ALA A 62 -3.56 20.35 -1.98
C ALA A 62 -4.06 21.17 -0.78
N THR A 63 -3.65 22.43 -0.67
CA THR A 63 -4.16 23.35 0.36
C THR A 63 -5.66 23.59 0.20
N ALA A 64 -6.12 23.89 -1.01
CA ALA A 64 -7.54 24.14 -1.27
C ALA A 64 -8.42 22.92 -0.96
N ALA A 65 -7.95 21.71 -1.27
CA ALA A 65 -8.64 20.46 -0.96
C ALA A 65 -8.74 20.25 0.56
N TYR A 66 -7.65 20.51 1.30
CA TYR A 66 -7.65 20.43 2.75
C TYR A 66 -8.62 21.45 3.38
N ASP A 67 -8.61 22.69 2.90
CA ASP A 67 -9.49 23.73 3.40
C ASP A 67 -10.97 23.42 3.11
N ALA A 68 -11.28 22.85 1.94
CA ALA A 68 -12.63 22.42 1.59
C ALA A 68 -13.12 21.29 2.52
N TYR A 69 -12.24 20.31 2.82
CA TYR A 69 -12.51 19.25 3.78
C TYR A 69 -12.77 19.80 5.19
N GLN A 70 -11.97 20.76 5.66
CA GLN A 70 -12.21 21.37 6.97
C GLN A 70 -13.54 22.14 7.01
N ARG A 71 -13.85 22.87 5.92
CA ARG A 71 -15.10 23.63 5.79
C ARG A 71 -16.35 22.75 5.76
N SER A 72 -16.29 21.51 5.26
CA SER A 72 -17.47 20.64 5.24
C SER A 72 -17.97 20.26 6.64
N PHE A 73 -17.13 20.38 7.68
CA PHE A 73 -17.55 20.10 9.07
C PHE A 73 -18.11 21.30 9.80
N THR A 74 -17.87 22.52 9.30
CA THR A 74 -18.29 23.77 9.94
C THR A 74 -19.39 24.49 9.15
N THR A 75 -19.46 24.23 7.85
CA THR A 75 -20.55 24.67 6.99
C THR A 75 -21.78 23.86 7.40
N LYS A 76 -22.80 24.54 7.93
CA LYS A 76 -24.16 23.99 7.95
C LYS A 76 -24.49 23.74 6.48
N GLU A 77 -24.53 22.48 6.06
CA GLU A 77 -25.13 22.19 4.76
C GLU A 77 -26.54 22.76 4.84
N GLU A 78 -26.81 23.79 4.04
CA GLU A 78 -28.18 24.07 3.68
C GLU A 78 -28.63 22.80 2.98
N SER A 79 -29.28 21.93 3.77
CA SER A 79 -30.18 20.91 3.25
C SER A 79 -31.20 21.67 2.45
N ASN A 80 -30.86 21.99 1.21
CA ASN A 80 -31.81 22.26 0.17
C ASN A 80 -32.62 20.97 0.15
N ASN A 81 -33.71 20.99 0.91
CA ASN A 81 -34.76 20.00 0.88
C ASN A 81 -35.43 20.13 -0.50
N ASP A 82 -34.67 19.94 -1.57
CA ASP A 82 -35.19 19.49 -2.84
C ASP A 82 -35.71 18.11 -2.52
N SER A 83 -36.99 18.08 -2.18
CA SER A 83 -37.76 16.89 -1.96
C SER A 83 -37.38 15.90 -3.04
N LEU A 84 -36.68 14.83 -2.67
CA LEU A 84 -36.55 13.67 -3.52
C LEU A 84 -37.93 13.04 -3.58
N SER A 85 -38.83 13.62 -4.38
CA SER A 85 -40.15 13.07 -4.65
C SER A 85 -39.91 11.84 -5.51
N ILE A 86 -39.65 10.71 -4.86
CA ILE A 86 -39.75 9.40 -5.48
C ILE A 86 -41.22 9.28 -5.88
N GLY A 87 -41.49 9.57 -7.16
CA GLY A 87 -42.82 9.66 -7.73
C GLY A 87 -43.50 8.30 -7.74
N LEU A 88 -44.06 7.91 -6.60
CA LEU A 88 -45.04 6.82 -6.52
C LEU A 88 -46.39 7.41 -6.97
N GLY A 89 -46.62 7.37 -8.28
CA GLY A 89 -47.88 7.76 -8.90
C GLY A 89 -49.04 6.98 -8.32
N ASN A 90 -50.00 7.69 -7.71
CA ASN A 90 -51.23 7.14 -7.20
C ASN A 90 -52.15 6.77 -8.39
N LYS A 91 -52.14 5.49 -8.79
CA LYS A 91 -53.16 4.93 -9.69
C LYS A 91 -54.45 4.77 -8.89
N ARG A 92 -55.41 5.67 -9.15
CA ARG A 92 -56.83 5.43 -8.87
C ARG A 92 -57.39 4.46 -9.90
#